data_AF-A0AA90QE88-F1
#
_entry.id   AF-A0AA90QE88-F1
#
_cell.length_a   1.000
_cell.length_b   1.000
_cell.length_c   1.000
_cell.angle_alpha   90.00
_cell.angle_beta   90.00
_cell.angle_gamma   90.00
#
_symmetry.space_group_name_H-M   'P 1'
#
loop_
_entity.id
_entity.type
_entity.pdbx_description
1 polymer ?
#
loop_
_entity_poly.entity_id
_entity_poly.type
_entity_poly.pdbx_seq_one_letter_code
_entity_poly.pdbx_strand_id
1 'polypeptide(L)'
;MNATRPALIMQRWNAVQYDVLPELCAELGVVTPKLERIIYVLEWARIEEFADDSWDGIGRPPHVRAWLANAFVAKAVLGITTTVGLVERLTMDKTLRRICGFPPFAKLPSEATFSRAFAQFAEERLVERAYEAMI
;
A
#
# COMPACT_ATOMS: atom_id res chain seq x y z
N MET A 1 -29.07 8.84 -3.43
CA MET A 1 -28.62 8.13 -2.20
C MET A 1 -28.42 6.67 -2.55
N ASN A 2 -27.18 6.22 -2.76
CA ASN A 2 -26.84 4.81 -2.94
C ASN A 2 -25.42 4.58 -2.38
N ALA A 3 -25.29 4.60 -1.05
CA ALA A 3 -24.06 4.21 -0.34
C ALA A 3 -23.90 2.68 -0.24
N THR A 4 -24.71 1.91 -0.97
CA THR A 4 -24.97 0.49 -0.71
C THR A 4 -24.04 -0.50 -1.43
N ARG A 5 -23.17 -0.05 -2.35
CA ARG A 5 -22.27 -0.97 -3.08
C ARG A 5 -20.92 -1.20 -2.40
N PRO A 6 -20.26 -0.18 -1.82
CA PRO A 6 -18.97 -0.36 -1.16
C PRO A 6 -18.98 -1.29 0.05
N ALA A 7 -19.90 -1.04 0.98
CA ALA A 7 -19.99 -1.83 2.21
C ALA A 7 -20.30 -3.30 1.94
N LEU A 8 -21.08 -3.61 0.90
CA LEU A 8 -21.47 -4.98 0.55
C LEU A 8 -20.32 -5.79 -0.06
N ILE A 9 -19.50 -5.17 -0.92
CA ILE A 9 -18.29 -5.78 -1.47
C ILE A 9 -17.31 -6.09 -0.33
N MET A 10 -17.17 -5.16 0.61
CA MET A 10 -16.25 -5.26 1.74
C MET A 10 -16.69 -6.28 2.79
N GLN A 11 -18.00 -6.38 3.06
CA GLN A 11 -18.56 -7.43 3.91
C GLN A 11 -18.33 -8.81 3.31
N ARG A 12 -18.57 -8.95 2.00
CA ARG A 12 -18.39 -10.21 1.28
C ARG A 12 -16.92 -10.58 1.13
N TRP A 13 -16.02 -9.60 0.99
CA TRP A 13 -14.58 -9.81 0.95
C TRP A 13 -14.03 -10.25 2.31
N ASN A 14 -14.45 -9.61 3.41
CA ASN A 14 -14.11 -10.07 4.76
C ASN A 14 -14.58 -11.51 5.01
N ALA A 15 -15.82 -11.84 4.66
CA ALA A 15 -16.33 -13.20 4.78
C ALA A 15 -15.48 -14.21 3.96
N VAL A 16 -15.08 -13.87 2.73
CA VAL A 16 -14.20 -14.71 1.90
C VAL A 16 -12.79 -14.86 2.50
N GLN A 17 -12.21 -13.79 3.06
CA GLN A 17 -10.88 -13.85 3.68
C GLN A 17 -10.85 -14.77 4.90
N TYR A 18 -11.85 -14.68 5.80
CA TYR A 18 -11.86 -15.47 7.03
C TYR A 18 -12.43 -16.89 6.89
N ASP A 19 -13.44 -17.10 6.02
CA ASP A 19 -14.11 -18.41 5.91
C ASP A 19 -13.51 -19.28 4.79
N VAL A 20 -12.95 -18.69 3.73
CA VAL A 20 -12.55 -19.43 2.51
C VAL A 20 -11.04 -19.51 2.33
N LEU A 21 -10.26 -18.59 2.94
CA LEU A 21 -8.80 -18.51 2.77
C LEU A 21 -8.03 -18.46 4.12
N PRO A 22 -8.30 -19.35 5.08
CA PRO A 22 -7.60 -19.35 6.37
C PRO A 22 -6.07 -19.50 6.25
N GLU A 23 -5.60 -20.18 5.20
CA GLU A 23 -4.17 -20.34 4.90
C GLU A 23 -3.51 -19.01 4.50
N LEU A 24 -4.24 -18.14 3.79
CA LEU A 24 -3.75 -16.80 3.41
C LEU A 24 -3.62 -15.90 4.66
N CYS A 25 -4.58 -15.99 5.58
CA CYS A 25 -4.49 -15.32 6.87
C CYS A 25 -3.32 -15.84 7.71
N ALA A 26 -3.09 -17.16 7.73
CA ALA A 26 -1.94 -17.76 8.41
C ALA A 26 -0.60 -17.26 7.85
N GLU A 27 -0.54 -17.03 6.54
CA GLU A 27 0.64 -16.48 5.86
C GLU A 27 0.87 -14.99 6.09
N LEU A 28 -0.18 -14.19 6.27
CA LEU A 28 -0.10 -12.75 6.53
C LEU A 28 0.40 -12.44 7.94
N GLY A 29 0.22 -13.36 8.89
CA GLY A 29 0.53 -13.15 10.31
C GLY A 29 -0.59 -12.37 11.03
N VAL A 30 -0.28 -11.81 12.20
CA VAL A 30 -1.27 -11.10 13.02
C VAL A 30 -1.66 -9.79 12.36
N VAL A 31 -2.87 -9.72 11.81
CA VAL A 31 -3.44 -8.48 11.27
C VAL A 31 -4.09 -7.71 12.42
N THR A 32 -3.55 -6.53 12.72
CA THR A 32 -4.14 -5.63 13.73
C THR A 32 -5.22 -4.75 13.10
N PRO A 33 -6.14 -4.14 13.87
CA PRO A 33 -7.16 -3.24 13.32
C PRO A 33 -6.57 -2.06 12.51
N LYS A 34 -5.36 -1.61 12.84
CA LYS A 34 -4.65 -0.59 12.06
C LYS A 34 -4.20 -1.13 10.69
N LEU A 35 -3.75 -2.38 10.63
CA LEU A 35 -3.34 -3.03 9.39
C LEU A 35 -4.55 -3.38 8.51
N GLU A 36 -5.66 -3.83 9.10
CA GLU A 36 -6.93 -4.03 8.39
C GLU A 36 -7.36 -2.73 7.70
N ARG A 37 -7.30 -1.60 8.42
CA ARG A 37 -7.61 -0.29 7.83
C ARG A 37 -6.74 0.04 6.61
N ILE A 38 -5.45 -0.33 6.62
CA ILE A 38 -4.57 -0.11 5.47
C ILE A 38 -5.01 -0.99 4.30
N ILE A 39 -5.23 -2.29 4.53
CA ILE A 39 -5.71 -3.24 3.51
C ILE A 39 -6.95 -2.66 2.83
N TYR A 40 -7.92 -2.23 3.64
CA TYR A 40 -9.14 -1.62 3.15
C TYR A 40 -8.92 -0.36 2.29
N VAL A 41 -8.05 0.55 2.73
CA VAL A 41 -7.77 1.77 1.95
C VAL A 41 -7.08 1.42 0.64
N LEU A 42 -6.14 0.47 0.64
CA LEU A 42 -5.43 0.05 -0.57
C LEU A 42 -6.37 -0.68 -1.55
N GLU A 43 -7.23 -1.56 -1.07
CA GLU A 43 -8.21 -2.27 -1.91
C GLU A 43 -9.19 -1.33 -2.60
N TRP A 44 -9.62 -0.27 -1.90
CA TRP A 44 -10.53 0.73 -2.45
C TRP A 44 -9.84 1.71 -3.37
N ALA A 45 -8.70 2.27 -2.94
CA ALA A 45 -8.02 3.31 -3.69
C ALA A 45 -7.23 2.78 -4.89
N ARG A 46 -6.75 1.53 -4.81
CA ARG A 46 -5.90 0.88 -5.83
C ARG A 46 -4.78 1.80 -6.31
N ILE A 47 -4.17 2.51 -5.36
CA ILE A 47 -3.23 3.63 -5.61
C ILE A 47 -2.03 3.20 -6.47
N GLU A 48 -1.68 1.93 -6.38
CA GLU A 48 -0.61 1.31 -7.15
C GLU A 48 -0.85 1.35 -8.66
N GLU A 49 -2.10 1.37 -9.13
CA GLU A 49 -2.41 1.43 -10.57
C GLU A 49 -2.10 2.80 -11.19
N PHE A 50 -2.04 3.83 -10.35
CA PHE A 50 -1.76 5.20 -10.78
C PHE A 50 -0.27 5.54 -10.69
N ALA A 51 0.51 4.68 -10.03
CA ALA A 51 1.94 4.85 -9.85
C ALA A 51 2.64 4.43 -11.13
N ASP A 52 3.05 5.42 -11.93
CA ASP A 52 3.71 5.15 -13.19
C ASP A 52 5.06 4.44 -12.96
N ASP A 53 5.22 3.32 -13.66
CA ASP A 53 6.43 2.50 -13.74
C ASP A 53 7.22 2.79 -15.03
N SER A 54 6.84 3.81 -15.82
CA SER A 54 7.54 4.20 -17.05
C SER A 54 8.99 4.59 -16.75
N TRP A 55 9.87 3.62 -16.97
CA TRP A 55 11.31 3.80 -16.89
C TRP A 55 11.90 3.58 -18.27
N ASP A 56 12.12 4.68 -18.97
CA ASP A 56 12.71 4.71 -20.32
C ASP A 56 14.20 5.12 -20.30
N GLY A 57 14.83 5.04 -19.13
CA GLY A 57 16.21 5.51 -18.91
C GLY A 57 17.30 4.45 -19.13
N ILE A 58 18.56 4.90 -19.16
CA ILE A 58 19.74 4.03 -19.12
C ILE A 58 20.21 3.90 -17.67
N GLY A 59 20.29 2.68 -17.13
CA GLY A 59 20.77 2.43 -15.76
C GLY A 59 20.11 1.25 -15.05
N ARG A 60 20.16 1.25 -13.71
CA ARG A 60 19.43 0.26 -12.88
C ARG A 60 17.95 0.63 -12.85
N PRO A 61 17.03 -0.31 -13.19
CA PRO A 61 15.60 -0.06 -13.08
C PRO A 61 15.21 0.39 -11.66
N PRO A 62 14.26 1.32 -11.53
CA PRO A 62 13.77 1.77 -10.25
C PRO A 62 13.13 0.60 -9.49
N HIS A 63 13.04 0.74 -8.16
CA HIS A 63 12.20 -0.17 -7.39
C HIS A 63 10.75 -0.04 -7.85
N VAL A 64 10.02 -1.16 -7.83
CA VAL A 64 8.60 -1.23 -8.24
C VAL A 64 7.81 -0.11 -7.56
N ARG A 65 7.25 0.81 -8.36
CA ARG A 65 6.64 2.04 -7.84
C ARG A 65 5.35 1.76 -7.09
N ALA A 66 4.63 0.71 -7.50
CA ALA A 66 3.48 0.17 -6.77
C ALA A 66 3.77 -0.05 -5.27
N TRP A 67 4.92 -0.63 -4.91
CA TRP A 67 5.25 -0.89 -3.50
C TRP A 67 5.47 0.42 -2.72
N LEU A 68 6.07 1.41 -3.36
CA LEU A 68 6.29 2.72 -2.78
C LEU A 68 4.97 3.48 -2.66
N ALA A 69 4.07 3.40 -3.62
CA ALA A 69 2.75 4.03 -3.57
C ALA A 69 1.90 3.45 -2.43
N ASN A 70 1.90 2.13 -2.26
CA ASN A 70 1.22 1.48 -1.13
C ASN A 70 1.82 1.91 0.21
N ALA A 71 3.15 2.01 0.30
CA ALA A 71 3.84 2.51 1.49
C ALA A 71 3.52 3.98 1.79
N PHE A 72 3.31 4.81 0.75
CA PHE A 72 2.92 6.21 0.87
C PHE A 72 1.56 6.35 1.54
N VAL A 73 0.58 5.56 1.09
CA VAL A 73 -0.76 5.51 1.72
C VAL A 73 -0.68 4.94 3.13
N ALA A 74 0.05 3.85 3.34
CA ALA A 74 0.23 3.25 4.67
C ALA A 74 0.84 4.24 5.66
N LYS A 75 1.82 5.06 5.23
CA LYS A 75 2.41 6.14 6.03
C LYS A 75 1.34 7.11 6.52
N ALA A 76 0.46 7.56 5.63
CA ALA A 76 -0.62 8.49 5.95
C ALA A 76 -1.65 7.87 6.91
N VAL A 77 -2.09 6.63 6.64
CA VAL A 77 -3.06 5.91 7.48
C VAL A 77 -2.52 5.64 8.89
N LEU A 78 -1.23 5.34 9.02
CA LEU A 78 -0.58 5.11 10.31
C LEU A 78 -0.20 6.40 11.06
N GLY A 79 -0.32 7.56 10.42
CA GLY A 79 0.10 8.85 11.00
C GLY A 79 1.61 8.96 11.22
N ILE A 80 2.42 8.23 10.43
CA ILE A 80 3.88 8.28 10.53
C ILE A 80 4.35 9.55 9.83
N THR A 81 5.02 10.44 10.56
CA THR A 81 5.41 11.76 10.04
C THR A 81 6.69 11.69 9.19
N THR A 82 7.65 10.85 9.58
CA THR A 82 8.97 10.77 8.93
C THR A 82 9.10 9.58 7.98
N THR A 83 9.92 9.72 6.94
CA THR A 83 10.23 8.60 6.02
C THR A 83 11.08 7.54 6.73
N VAL A 84 12.02 7.96 7.59
CA VAL A 84 12.81 7.05 8.44
C VAL A 84 11.90 6.16 9.29
N GLY A 85 10.92 6.75 9.99
CA GLY A 85 10.00 5.99 10.83
C GLY A 85 9.16 4.99 10.05
N LEU A 86 8.84 5.29 8.79
CA LEU A 86 8.16 4.33 7.90
C LEU A 86 9.08 3.15 7.54
N VAL A 87 10.33 3.43 7.17
CA VAL A 87 11.31 2.39 6.82
C VAL A 87 11.59 1.49 8.02
N GLU A 88 11.76 2.06 9.21
CA GLU A 88 11.91 1.31 10.46
C GLU A 88 10.68 0.45 10.74
N ARG A 89 9.47 1.00 10.60
CA ARG A 89 8.24 0.25 10.79
C ARG A 89 8.11 -0.92 9.81
N LEU A 90 8.38 -0.70 8.52
CA LEU A 90 8.38 -1.76 7.49
C LEU A 90 9.47 -2.82 7.74
N THR A 91 10.55 -2.46 8.41
CA THR A 91 11.62 -3.40 8.76
C THR A 91 11.18 -4.33 9.89
N MET A 92 10.47 -3.81 10.89
CA MET A 92 10.01 -4.58 12.05
C MET A 92 8.71 -5.35 11.78
N ASP A 93 7.81 -4.79 10.99
CA ASP A 93 6.46 -5.30 10.76
C ASP A 93 6.37 -6.01 9.41
N LYS A 94 6.59 -7.33 9.44
CA LYS A 94 6.54 -8.20 8.25
C LYS A 94 5.16 -8.22 7.60
N THR A 95 4.09 -8.09 8.39
CA THR A 95 2.70 -8.06 7.89
C THR A 95 2.45 -6.77 7.13
N LEU A 96 2.80 -5.61 7.69
CA LEU A 96 2.74 -4.32 6.98
C LEU A 96 3.56 -4.35 5.69
N ARG A 97 4.77 -4.91 5.76
CA ARG A 97 5.65 -5.04 4.60
C ARG A 97 5.00 -5.84 3.48
N ARG A 98 4.32 -6.95 3.81
CA ARG A 98 3.57 -7.79 2.87
C ARG A 98 2.34 -7.08 2.32
N ILE A 99 1.59 -6.36 3.17
CA ILE A 99 0.44 -5.52 2.77
C ILE A 99 0.86 -4.48 1.72
N CYS A 100 2.01 -3.83 1.92
CA CYS A 100 2.54 -2.88 0.94
C CYS A 100 3.14 -3.52 -0.32
N GLY A 101 3.19 -4.86 -0.42
CA GLY A 101 3.69 -5.60 -1.58
C GLY A 101 5.21 -5.84 -1.61
N PHE A 102 5.96 -5.46 -0.57
CA PHE A 102 7.41 -5.70 -0.56
C PHE A 102 7.72 -7.20 -0.36
N PRO A 103 8.71 -7.75 -1.08
CA PRO A 103 9.11 -9.14 -0.89
C PRO A 103 9.65 -9.36 0.53
N PRO A 104 9.32 -10.48 1.20
CA PRO A 104 9.63 -10.70 2.63
C PRO A 104 11.15 -10.73 2.93
N PHE A 105 11.96 -11.21 1.99
CA PHE A 105 13.40 -11.38 2.17
C PHE A 105 14.25 -10.37 1.41
N ALA A 106 13.64 -9.45 0.66
CA ALA A 106 14.40 -8.43 -0.05
C ALA A 106 15.00 -7.40 0.92
N LYS A 107 16.00 -6.64 0.47
CA LYS A 107 16.37 -5.40 1.15
C LYS A 107 15.33 -4.32 0.82
N LEU A 108 14.82 -3.60 1.81
CA LEU A 108 13.96 -2.44 1.56
C LEU A 108 14.73 -1.35 0.81
N PRO A 109 14.05 -0.54 -0.03
CA PRO A 109 14.65 0.66 -0.60
C PRO A 109 15.20 1.58 0.49
N SER A 110 16.25 2.35 0.17
CA SER A 110 16.78 3.34 1.12
C SER A 110 15.76 4.46 1.38
N GLU A 111 15.89 5.13 2.52
CA GLU A 111 15.09 6.32 2.85
C GLU A 111 15.09 7.34 1.70
N ALA A 112 16.25 7.61 1.11
CA ALA A 112 16.37 8.55 0.00
C ALA A 112 15.51 8.12 -1.21
N THR A 113 15.38 6.82 -1.48
CA THR A 113 14.51 6.31 -2.55
C THR A 113 13.03 6.51 -2.22
N PHE A 114 12.61 6.23 -0.98
CA PHE A 114 11.26 6.54 -0.53
C PHE A 114 10.94 8.04 -0.64
N SER A 115 11.82 8.89 -0.13
CA SER A 115 11.62 10.35 -0.13
C SER A 115 11.51 10.92 -1.55
N ARG A 116 12.35 10.46 -2.50
CA ARG A 116 12.23 10.88 -3.91
C ARG A 116 10.91 10.42 -4.53
N ALA A 117 10.52 9.16 -4.31
CA ALA A 117 9.26 8.65 -4.85
C ALA A 117 8.05 9.39 -4.27
N PHE A 118 8.05 9.69 -2.97
CA PHE A 118 6.94 10.40 -2.32
C PHE A 118 6.84 11.86 -2.78
N ALA A 119 7.98 12.53 -3.00
CA ALA A 119 7.98 13.87 -3.60
C ALA A 119 7.34 13.84 -4.99
N GLN A 120 7.73 12.87 -5.82
CA GLN A 120 7.15 12.69 -7.15
C GLN A 120 5.66 12.36 -7.11
N PHE A 121 5.21 11.47 -6.22
CA PHE A 121 3.78 11.15 -6.08
C PHE A 121 2.95 12.36 -5.64
N ALA A 122 3.51 13.24 -4.80
CA ALA A 122 2.86 14.47 -4.39
C ALA A 122 2.76 15.47 -5.56
N GLU A 123 3.83 15.61 -6.34
CA GLU A 123 3.86 16.46 -7.54
C GLU A 123 2.88 15.96 -8.62
N GLU A 124 2.82 14.65 -8.83
CA GLU A 124 1.90 13.98 -9.76
C GLU A 124 0.47 13.89 -9.25
N ARG A 125 0.20 14.36 -8.02
CA ARG A 125 -1.13 14.34 -7.38
C ARG A 125 -1.76 12.95 -7.41
N LEU A 126 -0.95 11.95 -7.06
CA LEU A 126 -1.29 10.52 -7.20
C LEU A 126 -2.60 10.17 -6.47
N VAL A 127 -2.79 10.71 -5.27
CA VAL A 127 -3.97 10.45 -4.45
C VAL A 127 -5.22 11.07 -5.08
N GLU A 128 -5.11 12.28 -5.62
CA GLU A 128 -6.21 12.94 -6.30
C GLU A 128 -6.60 12.21 -7.58
N ARG A 129 -5.63 11.73 -8.37
CA ARG A 129 -5.90 10.92 -9.57
C ARG A 129 -6.64 9.63 -9.22
N ALA A 130 -6.23 8.95 -8.15
CA ALA A 130 -6.93 7.76 -7.67
C ALA A 130 -8.34 8.10 -7.19
N TYR A 131 -8.52 9.24 -6.51
CA TYR A 131 -9.83 9.71 -6.07
C TYR A 131 -10.76 10.07 -7.22
N GLU A 132 -10.25 10.76 -8.25
CA GLU A 132 -11.00 11.11 -9.46
C GLU A 132 -11.50 9.87 -10.20
N ALA A 133 -10.72 8.78 -10.23
CA ALA A 133 -11.13 7.53 -10.85
C ALA A 133 -12.21 6.75 -10.07
N MET A 134 -12.46 7.10 -8.81
CA MET A 134 -13.48 6.49 -7.96
C MET A 134 -14.87 7.16 -8.05
N ILE A 135 -14.95 8.37 -8.62
CA ILE A 135 -16.19 9.16 -8.79
C ILE A 135 -16.85 8.84 -10.13
#